data_AF-A0A836REW7-F1
#
_entry.id   AF-A0A836REW7-F1
#
_cell.length_a   1.000
_cell.length_b   1.000
_cell.length_c   1.000
_cell.angle_alpha   90.00
_cell.angle_beta   90.00
_cell.angle_gamma   90.00
#
_symmetry.space_group_name_H-M   'P 1'
#
loop_
_entity.id
_entity.type
_entity.pdbx_description
1 polymer ?
#
loop_
_entity_poly.entity_id
_entity_poly.type
_entity_poly.pdbx_seq_one_letter_code
_entity_poly.pdbx_strand_id
1 'polypeptide(L)'
;MASATILAVAYLAAYRKPLDFTFGYACAVVFLALAATASGEHTREMLRKPYVIVGHMYSNAIRATPVTVGQERMSEVERFNRDGYLTHSIWIRDSSPQPQPEARASKPAASNKTGGSAHTAVSEAVMERGELMYRGQCAACHTLNGYRGLRRLMRGRDRQAIRSILTMLHDPPEDSPYRAFMPPLVGTEEEINALVLYLDSVLRKDRSETQAGAKVAAQH
;
A
#
# COMPACT_ATOMS: atom_id res chain seq x y z
N MET A 1 31.87 -4.38 -9.88
CA MET A 1 32.66 -5.26 -8.97
C MET A 1 32.38 -6.73 -9.28
N ALA A 2 31.17 -7.26 -9.04
CA ALA A 2 30.84 -8.68 -9.26
C ALA A 2 31.13 -9.21 -10.68
N SER A 3 30.80 -8.44 -11.74
CA SER A 3 31.03 -8.87 -13.12
C SER A 3 32.51 -9.04 -13.47
N ALA A 4 33.39 -8.21 -12.92
CA ALA A 4 34.85 -8.30 -13.12
C ALA A 4 35.43 -9.52 -12.39
N THR A 5 34.92 -9.83 -11.20
CA THR A 5 35.31 -11.02 -10.43
C THR A 5 34.88 -12.31 -11.13
N ILE A 6 33.66 -12.35 -11.66
CA ILE A 6 33.16 -13.51 -12.44
C ILE A 6 34.00 -13.70 -13.70
N LEU A 7 34.29 -12.62 -14.45
CA LEU A 7 35.15 -12.67 -15.63
C LEU A 7 36.57 -13.16 -15.30
N ALA A 8 37.16 -12.69 -14.21
CA ALA A 8 38.49 -13.11 -13.78
C ALA A 8 38.54 -14.60 -13.40
N VAL A 9 37.54 -15.09 -12.65
CA VAL A 9 37.44 -16.50 -12.28
C VAL A 9 37.20 -17.39 -13.50
N ALA A 10 36.28 -17.00 -14.39
CA ALA A 10 36.02 -17.73 -15.63
C ALA A 10 37.25 -17.78 -16.54
N TYR A 11 37.96 -16.65 -16.70
CA TYR A 11 39.15 -16.59 -17.55
C TYR A 11 40.32 -17.41 -16.99
N LEU A 12 40.62 -17.30 -15.69
CA LEU A 12 41.77 -17.97 -15.09
C LEU A 12 41.53 -19.46 -14.85
N ALA A 13 40.35 -19.83 -14.35
CA ALA A 13 40.05 -21.22 -13.98
C ALA A 13 39.51 -22.05 -15.14
N ALA A 14 38.62 -21.51 -15.98
CA ALA A 14 37.98 -22.29 -17.05
C ALA A 14 38.71 -22.17 -18.39
N TYR A 15 39.24 -20.99 -18.74
CA TYR A 15 39.87 -20.78 -20.06
C TYR A 15 41.38 -21.08 -20.08
N ARG A 16 42.16 -20.58 -19.10
CA ARG A 16 43.61 -20.83 -19.07
C ARG A 16 44.03 -22.20 -18.54
N LYS A 17 43.25 -22.80 -17.65
CA LYS A 17 43.56 -24.10 -17.02
C LYS A 17 42.36 -25.06 -17.02
N PRO A 18 41.81 -25.43 -18.19
CA PRO A 18 40.59 -26.23 -18.27
C PRO A 18 40.70 -27.62 -17.61
N LEU A 19 41.91 -28.18 -17.54
CA LEU A 19 42.16 -29.50 -16.94
C LEU A 19 42.12 -29.49 -15.41
N ASP A 20 42.28 -28.33 -14.77
CA ASP A 20 42.22 -28.16 -13.31
C ASP A 20 40.82 -27.75 -12.82
N PHE A 21 39.83 -27.68 -13.72
CA PHE A 21 38.47 -27.25 -13.43
C PHE A 21 37.67 -28.35 -12.71
N THR A 22 37.81 -28.37 -11.38
CA THR A 22 37.06 -29.27 -10.49
C THR A 22 35.60 -28.85 -10.32
N PHE A 23 34.78 -29.77 -9.80
CA PHE A 23 33.38 -29.51 -9.43
C PHE A 23 33.21 -28.31 -8.48
N GLY A 24 34.17 -28.09 -7.57
CA GLY A 24 34.16 -26.94 -6.66
C GLY A 24 34.24 -25.59 -7.39
N TYR A 25 35.07 -25.50 -8.44
CA TYR A 25 35.13 -24.29 -9.27
C TYR A 25 33.83 -24.08 -10.05
N ALA A 26 33.20 -25.15 -10.55
CA ALA A 26 31.90 -25.07 -11.20
C ALA A 26 30.81 -24.50 -10.26
N CYS A 27 30.71 -25.04 -9.04
CA CYS A 27 29.78 -24.53 -8.03
C CYS A 27 30.05 -23.07 -7.66
N ALA A 28 31.32 -22.68 -7.53
CA ALA A 28 31.68 -21.30 -7.21
C ALA A 28 31.26 -20.31 -8.31
N VAL A 29 31.48 -20.66 -9.58
CA VAL A 29 31.05 -19.82 -10.72
C VAL A 29 29.53 -19.69 -10.76
N VAL A 30 28.79 -20.79 -10.61
CA VAL A 30 27.31 -20.77 -10.57
C VAL A 30 26.80 -19.92 -9.40
N PHE A 31 27.39 -20.09 -8.21
CA PHE A 31 27.01 -19.30 -7.04
C PHE A 31 27.25 -17.81 -7.26
N LEU A 32 28.41 -17.42 -7.80
CA LEU A 32 28.71 -16.03 -8.11
C LEU A 32 27.75 -15.45 -9.16
N ALA A 33 27.39 -16.24 -10.19
CA ALA A 33 26.40 -15.83 -11.18
C ALA A 33 25.02 -15.61 -10.53
N LEU A 34 24.54 -16.56 -9.71
CA LEU A 34 23.27 -16.42 -8.98
C LEU A 34 23.28 -15.24 -8.02
N ALA A 35 24.38 -15.01 -7.29
CA ALA A 35 24.53 -13.88 -6.39
C ALA A 35 24.51 -12.54 -7.14
N ALA A 36 25.19 -12.47 -8.29
CA ALA A 36 25.15 -11.28 -9.15
C ALA A 36 23.74 -11.02 -9.70
N THR A 37 23.04 -12.06 -10.18
CA THR A 37 21.65 -11.95 -10.63
C THR A 37 20.72 -11.53 -9.50
N ALA A 38 20.82 -12.15 -8.32
CA ALA A 38 19.98 -11.83 -7.16
C ALA A 38 20.20 -10.38 -6.70
N SER A 39 21.45 -9.93 -6.63
CA SER A 39 21.78 -8.54 -6.30
C SER A 39 21.27 -7.56 -7.36
N GLY A 40 21.37 -7.91 -8.64
CA GLY A 40 20.87 -7.09 -9.74
C GLY A 40 19.36 -6.94 -9.70
N GLU A 41 18.64 -8.05 -9.54
CA GLU A 41 17.17 -8.06 -9.43
C GLU A 41 16.70 -7.32 -8.17
N HIS A 42 17.37 -7.50 -7.04
CA HIS A 42 17.07 -6.73 -5.82
C HIS A 42 17.25 -5.23 -6.04
N THR A 43 18.36 -4.82 -6.66
CA THR A 43 18.65 -3.41 -6.96
C THR A 43 17.59 -2.84 -7.91
N ARG A 44 17.27 -3.56 -9.00
CA ARG A 44 16.22 -3.20 -9.96
C ARG A 44 14.85 -3.06 -9.28
N GLU A 45 14.52 -3.96 -8.36
CA GLU A 45 13.28 -3.91 -7.56
C GLU A 45 13.24 -2.70 -6.63
N MET A 46 14.35 -2.37 -5.97
CA MET A 46 14.40 -1.21 -5.07
C MET A 46 14.35 0.11 -5.81
N LEU A 47 15.04 0.22 -6.95
CA LEU A 47 15.07 1.43 -7.79
C LEU A 47 13.73 1.72 -8.48
N ARG A 48 12.94 0.69 -8.81
CA ARG A 48 11.67 0.92 -9.52
C ARG A 48 10.54 1.39 -8.63
N LYS A 49 10.60 1.17 -7.31
CA LYS A 49 9.54 1.61 -6.38
C LYS A 49 9.39 3.14 -6.42
N PRO A 50 8.17 3.68 -6.23
CA PRO A 50 6.89 2.99 -6.01
C PRO A 50 6.19 2.52 -7.30
N TYR A 51 6.90 2.45 -8.43
CA TYR A 51 6.34 2.17 -9.74
C TYR A 51 6.44 0.68 -10.14
N VAL A 52 5.45 0.23 -10.91
CA VAL A 52 5.55 -0.99 -11.73
C VAL A 52 6.16 -0.64 -13.08
N ILE A 53 5.78 0.52 -13.63
CA ILE A 53 6.38 1.12 -14.83
C ILE A 53 6.82 2.53 -14.45
N VAL A 54 8.13 2.75 -14.41
CA VAL A 54 8.75 4.01 -13.92
C VAL A 54 8.13 5.22 -14.60
N GLY A 55 7.62 6.14 -13.80
CA GLY A 55 7.00 7.39 -14.26
C GLY A 55 5.64 7.23 -14.93
N HIS A 56 5.14 6.01 -15.15
CA HIS A 56 3.88 5.76 -15.86
C HIS A 56 2.80 5.15 -14.97
N MET A 57 3.12 4.12 -14.18
CA MET A 57 2.15 3.38 -13.37
C MET A 57 2.73 2.99 -12.01
N TYR A 58 2.01 3.33 -10.95
CA TYR A 58 2.31 3.00 -9.57
C TYR A 58 2.05 1.52 -9.24
N SER A 59 2.56 1.05 -8.10
CA SER A 59 2.40 -0.34 -7.64
C SER A 59 0.98 -0.71 -7.21
N ASN A 60 0.12 0.28 -6.99
CA ASN A 60 -1.34 0.11 -6.83
C ASN A 60 -2.10 0.23 -8.17
N ALA A 61 -1.40 0.11 -9.31
CA ALA A 61 -1.93 0.16 -10.67
C ALA A 61 -2.55 1.51 -11.10
N ILE A 62 -2.31 2.59 -10.36
CA ILE A 62 -2.77 3.94 -10.72
C ILE A 62 -1.76 4.59 -11.68
N ARG A 63 -2.23 5.19 -12.78
CA ARG A 63 -1.35 5.90 -13.72
C ARG A 63 -0.92 7.26 -13.16
N ALA A 64 0.40 7.46 -13.18
CA ALA A 64 1.03 8.73 -12.88
C ALA A 64 0.96 9.70 -14.08
N THR A 65 1.06 9.17 -15.30
CA THR A 65 1.00 10.00 -16.52
C THR A 65 -0.43 10.45 -16.82
N PRO A 66 -0.64 11.74 -17.16
CA PRO A 66 -1.92 12.23 -17.64
C PRO A 66 -2.38 11.54 -18.92
N VAL A 67 -3.68 11.21 -18.99
CA VAL A 67 -4.34 10.68 -20.17
C VAL A 67 -5.50 11.62 -20.54
N THR A 68 -5.78 11.75 -21.83
CA THR A 68 -6.94 12.52 -22.30
C THR A 68 -8.21 11.70 -22.10
N VAL A 69 -9.15 12.21 -21.33
CA VAL A 69 -10.49 11.63 -21.13
C VAL A 69 -11.51 12.66 -21.61
N GLY A 70 -12.12 12.41 -22.78
CA GLY A 70 -12.94 13.42 -23.45
C GLY A 70 -12.11 14.62 -23.90
N GLN A 71 -12.43 15.82 -23.41
CA GLN A 71 -11.71 17.05 -23.75
C GLN A 71 -10.63 17.45 -22.71
N GLU A 72 -10.55 16.76 -21.58
CA GLU A 72 -9.64 17.11 -20.48
C GLU A 72 -8.45 16.15 -20.41
N ARG A 73 -7.26 16.68 -20.13
CA ARG A 73 -6.04 15.90 -19.88
C ARG A 73 -5.71 15.97 -18.39
N MET A 74 -5.87 14.85 -17.68
CA MET A 74 -5.59 14.75 -16.24
C MET A 74 -4.94 13.40 -15.92
N SER A 75 -4.19 13.35 -14.81
CA SER A 75 -3.69 12.10 -14.24
C SER A 75 -4.83 11.28 -13.63
N GLU A 76 -4.65 9.96 -13.50
CA GLU A 76 -5.62 9.15 -12.77
C GLU A 76 -5.67 9.51 -11.28
N VAL A 77 -4.56 10.02 -10.74
CA VAL A 77 -4.50 10.53 -9.36
C VAL A 77 -5.50 11.66 -9.16
N GLU A 78 -5.45 12.70 -10.00
CA GLU A 78 -6.38 13.84 -9.93
C GLU A 78 -7.83 13.40 -10.17
N ARG A 79 -8.04 12.52 -11.16
CA ARG A 79 -9.37 12.01 -11.50
C ARG A 79 -9.99 11.22 -10.35
N PHE A 80 -9.24 10.33 -9.72
CA PHE A 80 -9.74 9.47 -8.64
C PHE A 80 -9.94 10.27 -7.34
N ASN A 81 -9.14 11.31 -7.10
CA ASN A 81 -9.38 12.23 -6.00
C ASN A 81 -10.67 13.04 -6.17
N ARG A 82 -11.01 13.41 -7.41
CA ARG A 82 -12.23 14.17 -7.74
C ARG A 82 -13.48 13.31 -7.74
N ASP A 83 -13.43 12.16 -8.40
CA ASP A 83 -14.60 11.35 -8.75
C ASP A 83 -14.79 10.12 -7.84
N GLY A 84 -13.80 9.81 -7.00
CA GLY A 84 -13.73 8.58 -6.19
C GLY A 84 -12.87 7.49 -6.82
N TYR A 85 -12.14 6.76 -5.99
CA TYR A 85 -11.33 5.62 -6.43
C TYR A 85 -12.22 4.43 -6.81
N LEU A 86 -13.24 4.13 -5.99
CA LEU A 86 -14.05 2.93 -6.15
C LEU A 86 -15.01 3.03 -7.34
N THR A 87 -15.34 4.23 -7.79
CA THR A 87 -16.15 4.48 -9.00
C THR A 87 -15.41 4.12 -10.28
N HIS A 88 -14.08 4.21 -10.27
CA HIS A 88 -13.22 3.92 -11.42
C HIS A 88 -12.51 2.55 -11.35
N SER A 89 -12.69 1.82 -10.26
CA SER A 89 -12.05 0.52 -10.10
C SER A 89 -12.92 -0.61 -10.69
N ILE A 90 -12.34 -1.40 -11.58
CA ILE A 90 -13.08 -2.47 -12.29
C ILE A 90 -13.37 -3.64 -11.35
N TRP A 91 -12.41 -3.97 -10.48
CA TRP A 91 -12.39 -5.21 -9.70
C TRP A 91 -12.81 -5.03 -8.23
N ILE A 92 -12.99 -3.79 -7.77
CA ILE A 92 -13.28 -3.44 -6.37
C ILE A 92 -14.45 -2.46 -6.35
N ARG A 93 -15.64 -2.98 -6.66
CA ARG A 93 -16.84 -2.15 -6.79
C ARG A 93 -17.53 -2.02 -5.44
N ASP A 94 -17.74 -0.78 -5.04
CA ASP A 94 -18.62 -0.47 -3.93
C ASP A 94 -20.08 -0.63 -4.36
N SER A 95 -20.76 -1.61 -3.79
CA SER A 95 -22.19 -1.85 -4.01
C SER A 95 -23.06 -1.14 -2.97
N SER A 96 -22.43 -0.47 -2.00
CA SER A 96 -23.12 0.17 -0.90
C SER A 96 -23.88 1.41 -1.37
N PRO A 97 -25.04 1.71 -0.77
CA PRO A 97 -25.72 2.99 -1.00
C PRO A 97 -24.77 4.16 -0.68
N GLN A 98 -24.55 5.04 -1.66
CA GLN A 98 -23.80 6.27 -1.42
C GLN A 98 -24.66 7.19 -0.54
N PRO A 99 -24.10 7.80 0.52
CA PRO A 99 -24.82 8.79 1.29
C PRO A 99 -25.11 9.99 0.38
N GLN A 100 -26.39 10.23 0.06
CA GLN A 100 -26.78 11.34 -0.80
C GLN A 100 -26.40 12.68 -0.16
N PRO A 101 -25.81 13.63 -0.92
CA PRO A 101 -25.43 14.96 -0.41
C PRO A 101 -26.60 15.72 0.24
N GLU A 102 -27.82 15.47 -0.22
CA GLU A 102 -29.05 16.18 0.16
C GLU A 102 -29.55 15.82 1.57
N ALA A 103 -29.19 14.64 2.09
CA ALA A 103 -29.62 14.17 3.41
C ALA A 103 -28.95 14.93 4.58
N ARG A 104 -27.94 15.77 4.31
CA ARG A 104 -27.31 16.65 5.32
C ARG A 104 -28.12 17.91 5.64
N ALA A 105 -29.09 18.29 4.80
CA ALA A 105 -29.82 19.56 4.97
C ALA A 105 -31.17 19.42 5.70
N SER A 106 -31.67 18.20 5.90
CA SER A 106 -32.94 17.98 6.58
C SER A 106 -32.71 17.75 8.08
N LYS A 107 -33.25 18.63 8.93
CA LYS A 107 -33.34 18.38 10.38
C LYS A 107 -33.96 17.00 10.62
N PRO A 108 -33.54 16.25 11.67
CA PRO A 108 -34.10 14.94 11.92
C PRO A 108 -35.58 15.10 12.29
N ALA A 109 -36.46 14.70 11.39
CA ALA A 109 -37.86 14.52 11.69
C ALA A 109 -38.00 13.42 12.75
N ALA A 110 -38.73 13.74 13.81
CA ALA A 110 -38.90 12.87 14.95
C ALA A 110 -39.59 11.54 14.57
N SER A 111 -39.05 10.47 15.15
CA SER A 111 -39.73 9.22 15.50
C SER A 111 -40.26 8.34 14.36
N ASN A 112 -39.57 7.22 14.13
CA ASN A 112 -40.27 5.94 14.26
C ASN A 112 -39.36 4.83 14.81
N LYS A 113 -39.91 4.05 15.75
CA LYS A 113 -39.23 3.00 16.51
C LYS A 113 -39.04 1.74 15.65
N THR A 114 -37.91 1.65 14.95
CA THR A 114 -37.29 0.39 14.49
C THR A 114 -35.77 0.54 14.66
N GLY A 115 -35.33 0.70 15.91
CA GLY A 115 -34.05 1.29 16.29
C GLY A 115 -32.81 0.39 16.24
N GLY A 116 -32.66 -0.50 15.25
CA GLY A 116 -31.50 -1.40 15.18
C GLY A 116 -30.91 -1.66 13.79
N SER A 117 -31.61 -1.34 12.69
CA SER A 117 -31.22 -1.82 11.36
C SER A 117 -30.47 -0.76 10.53
N ALA A 118 -31.02 0.45 10.39
CA ALA A 118 -30.47 1.45 9.49
C ALA A 118 -29.08 1.97 9.90
N HIS A 119 -28.87 2.22 11.20
CA HIS A 119 -27.58 2.73 11.69
C HIS A 119 -26.48 1.66 11.64
N THR A 120 -26.86 0.39 11.81
CA THR A 120 -25.96 -0.77 11.66
C THR A 120 -25.60 -0.99 10.20
N ALA A 121 -26.58 -0.97 9.30
CA ALA A 121 -26.37 -1.12 7.86
C ALA A 121 -25.50 0.00 7.27
N VAL A 122 -25.70 1.26 7.71
CA VAL A 122 -24.83 2.37 7.32
C VAL A 122 -23.41 2.18 7.86
N SER A 123 -23.26 1.70 9.10
CA SER A 123 -21.92 1.41 9.63
C SER A 123 -21.23 0.28 8.88
N GLU A 124 -21.96 -0.76 8.49
CA GLU A 124 -21.44 -1.89 7.71
C GLU A 124 -20.98 -1.46 6.31
N ALA A 125 -21.81 -0.70 5.60
CA ALA A 125 -21.47 -0.10 4.30
C ALA A 125 -20.19 0.76 4.36
N VAL A 126 -20.03 1.56 5.42
CA VAL A 126 -18.81 2.37 5.62
C VAL A 126 -17.59 1.48 5.87
N MET A 127 -17.74 0.39 6.63
CA MET A 127 -16.66 -0.55 6.88
C MET A 127 -16.27 -1.32 5.62
N GLU A 128 -17.25 -1.76 4.82
CA GLU A 128 -17.03 -2.41 3.53
C GLU A 128 -16.29 -1.49 2.56
N ARG A 129 -16.75 -0.23 2.43
CA ARG A 129 -16.06 0.79 1.62
C ARG A 129 -14.60 0.97 2.05
N GLY A 130 -14.35 1.00 3.36
CA GLY A 130 -12.99 1.11 3.91
C GLY A 130 -12.14 -0.13 3.63
N GLU A 131 -12.72 -1.33 3.69
CA GLU A 131 -12.03 -2.56 3.31
C GLU A 131 -11.69 -2.58 1.82
N LEU A 132 -12.62 -2.17 0.97
CA LEU A 132 -12.42 -2.07 -0.47
C LEU A 132 -11.26 -1.12 -0.81
N MET A 133 -11.19 0.05 -0.15
CA MET A 133 -10.05 0.96 -0.27
C MET A 133 -8.73 0.30 0.13
N TYR A 134 -8.71 -0.43 1.26
CA TYR A 134 -7.52 -1.16 1.71
C TYR A 134 -7.10 -2.24 0.70
N ARG A 135 -8.06 -3.02 0.19
CA ARG A 135 -7.81 -4.08 -0.79
C ARG A 135 -7.27 -3.52 -2.11
N GLY A 136 -7.76 -2.37 -2.54
CA GLY A 136 -7.37 -1.77 -3.81
C GLY A 136 -6.04 -1.03 -3.78
N GLN A 137 -5.76 -0.34 -2.67
CA GLN A 137 -4.62 0.59 -2.64
C GLN A 137 -3.49 0.15 -1.72
N CYS A 138 -3.74 -0.75 -0.76
CA CYS A 138 -2.76 -1.16 0.24
C CYS A 138 -2.36 -2.64 0.11
N ALA A 139 -3.33 -3.53 -0.15
CA ALA A 139 -3.13 -4.98 -0.06
C ALA A 139 -2.12 -5.58 -1.05
N ALA A 140 -1.77 -4.84 -2.11
CA ALA A 140 -0.72 -5.23 -3.06
C ALA A 140 0.67 -5.27 -2.40
N CYS A 141 0.90 -4.51 -1.33
CA CYS A 141 2.20 -4.39 -0.66
C CYS A 141 2.15 -4.64 0.85
N HIS A 142 0.99 -4.37 1.46
CA HIS A 142 0.76 -4.52 2.89
C HIS A 142 -0.20 -5.67 3.15
N THR A 143 0.16 -6.47 4.15
CA THR A 143 -0.77 -7.43 4.75
C THR A 143 -1.36 -6.82 6.02
N LEU A 144 -2.41 -7.43 6.58
CA LEU A 144 -2.80 -7.08 7.95
C LEU A 144 -1.73 -7.59 8.92
N ASN A 145 -1.23 -8.81 8.70
CA ASN A 145 -0.31 -9.56 9.56
C ASN A 145 0.82 -10.20 8.77
N GLY A 146 1.98 -10.42 9.42
CA GLY A 146 3.10 -11.14 8.81
C GLY A 146 4.04 -10.21 8.05
N TYR A 147 4.46 -10.61 6.85
CA TYR A 147 5.39 -9.82 6.03
C TYR A 147 4.75 -8.49 5.63
N ARG A 148 5.43 -7.38 5.97
CA ARG A 148 4.92 -6.00 5.80
C ARG A 148 3.54 -5.75 6.43
N GLY A 149 3.24 -6.43 7.54
CA GLY A 149 1.96 -6.33 8.24
C GLY A 149 1.69 -4.96 8.87
N LEU A 150 0.53 -4.37 8.56
CA LEU A 150 0.11 -3.07 9.12
C LEU A 150 -0.03 -3.10 10.64
N ARG A 151 -0.44 -4.22 11.24
CA ARG A 151 -0.47 -4.40 12.69
C ARG A 151 0.83 -4.06 13.39
N ARG A 152 1.94 -4.53 12.82
CA ARG A 152 3.29 -4.25 13.32
C ARG A 152 3.71 -2.81 13.04
N LEU A 153 3.48 -2.33 11.80
CA LEU A 153 3.94 -1.00 11.35
C LEU A 153 3.18 0.15 12.02
N MET A 154 1.90 -0.07 12.33
CA MET A 154 1.00 0.93 12.93
C MET A 154 0.77 0.71 14.42
N ARG A 155 1.60 -0.14 15.06
CA ARG A 155 1.43 -0.48 16.48
C ARG A 155 1.45 0.78 17.35
N GLY A 156 0.45 0.89 18.23
CA GLY A 156 0.31 2.04 19.14
C GLY A 156 -0.26 3.31 18.50
N ARG A 157 -0.51 3.34 17.18
CA ARG A 157 -1.13 4.50 16.51
C ARG A 157 -2.64 4.51 16.74
N ASP A 158 -3.16 5.61 17.26
CA ASP A 158 -4.60 5.83 17.39
C ASP A 158 -5.24 6.24 16.05
N ARG A 159 -6.56 6.45 16.07
CA ARG A 159 -7.32 6.84 14.88
C ARG A 159 -6.83 8.15 14.26
N GLN A 160 -6.47 9.13 15.07
CA GLN A 160 -6.02 10.44 14.59
C GLN A 160 -4.65 10.30 13.89
N ALA A 161 -3.75 9.52 14.46
CA ALA A 161 -2.48 9.21 13.85
C ALA A 161 -2.63 8.42 12.53
N ILE A 162 -3.59 7.49 12.45
CA ILE A 162 -3.93 6.80 11.19
C ILE A 162 -4.40 7.83 10.14
N ARG A 163 -5.36 8.70 10.48
CA ARG A 163 -5.84 9.76 9.56
C ARG A 163 -4.70 10.65 9.09
N SER A 164 -3.81 11.08 9.98
CA SER A 164 -2.67 11.93 9.64
C SER A 164 -1.73 11.26 8.62
N ILE A 165 -1.43 9.97 8.79
CA ILE A 165 -0.62 9.21 7.83
C ILE A 165 -1.32 9.11 6.47
N LEU A 166 -2.62 8.80 6.45
CA LEU A 166 -3.38 8.71 5.20
C LEU A 166 -3.49 10.07 4.50
N THR A 167 -3.68 11.17 5.23
CA THR A 167 -3.67 12.52 4.66
C THR A 167 -2.31 12.86 4.04
N MET A 168 -1.20 12.51 4.71
CA MET A 168 0.14 12.69 4.14
C MET A 168 0.35 11.82 2.90
N LEU A 169 -0.21 10.61 2.84
CA LEU A 169 -0.11 9.76 1.63
C LEU A 169 -0.99 10.28 0.49
N HIS A 170 -2.09 10.95 0.82
CA HIS A 170 -3.02 11.52 -0.15
C HIS A 170 -2.48 12.80 -0.79
N ASP A 171 -1.89 13.66 0.03
CA ASP A 171 -1.23 14.90 -0.39
C ASP A 171 0.21 14.91 0.13
N PRO A 172 1.12 14.14 -0.49
CA PRO A 172 2.48 13.97 0.00
C PRO A 172 3.33 15.22 -0.29
N PRO A 173 3.88 15.87 0.75
CA PRO A 173 4.87 16.93 0.58
C PRO A 173 6.03 16.48 -0.32
N GLU A 174 6.62 17.40 -1.08
CA GLU A 174 7.70 17.07 -2.04
C GLU A 174 8.90 16.37 -1.40
N ASP A 175 9.21 16.69 -0.14
CA ASP A 175 10.31 16.10 0.64
C ASP A 175 9.91 14.83 1.41
N SER A 176 8.67 14.36 1.26
CA SER A 176 8.18 13.19 1.98
C SER A 176 8.97 11.93 1.60
N PRO A 177 9.59 11.24 2.58
CA PRO A 177 10.34 10.01 2.30
C PRO A 177 9.43 8.89 1.77
N TYR A 178 8.11 9.00 1.99
CA TYR A 178 7.14 8.03 1.50
C TYR A 178 7.03 8.04 -0.03
N ARG A 179 7.29 9.16 -0.71
CA ARG A 179 7.23 9.25 -2.19
C ARG A 179 8.17 8.26 -2.89
N ALA A 180 9.26 7.86 -2.22
CA ALA A 180 10.21 6.88 -2.74
C ALA A 180 9.73 5.43 -2.61
N PHE A 181 8.81 5.14 -1.68
CA PHE A 181 8.47 3.75 -1.30
C PHE A 181 6.99 3.40 -1.39
N MET A 182 6.11 4.40 -1.34
CA MET A 182 4.67 4.25 -1.33
C MET A 182 4.04 5.11 -2.44
N PRO A 183 3.09 4.56 -3.20
CA PRO A 183 2.32 5.36 -4.15
C PRO A 183 1.37 6.32 -3.41
N PRO A 184 0.91 7.39 -4.06
CA PRO A 184 -0.07 8.28 -3.46
C PRO A 184 -1.37 7.52 -3.19
N LEU A 185 -2.00 7.83 -2.05
CA LEU A 185 -3.35 7.40 -1.72
C LEU A 185 -4.33 8.28 -2.50
N VAL A 186 -5.31 7.68 -3.17
CA VAL A 186 -6.31 8.44 -3.91
C VAL A 186 -7.71 8.12 -3.46
N GLY A 187 -8.66 9.00 -3.78
CA GLY A 187 -10.07 8.83 -3.46
C GLY A 187 -10.68 10.07 -2.81
N THR A 188 -11.99 10.07 -2.61
CA THR A 188 -12.68 11.19 -1.97
C THR A 188 -12.48 11.17 -0.46
N GLU A 189 -12.82 12.29 0.18
CA GLU A 189 -12.81 12.39 1.65
C GLU A 189 -13.69 11.33 2.32
N GLU A 190 -14.82 10.96 1.73
CA GLU A 190 -15.69 9.90 2.23
C GLU A 190 -15.01 8.53 2.19
N GLU A 191 -14.33 8.21 1.08
CA GLU A 191 -13.60 6.96 0.91
C GLU A 191 -12.39 6.88 1.86
N ILE A 192 -11.64 7.97 2.01
CA ILE A 192 -10.50 8.04 2.94
C ILE A 192 -10.99 7.92 4.38
N ASN A 193 -12.10 8.55 4.74
CA ASN A 193 -12.69 8.41 6.08
C ASN A 193 -13.17 6.97 6.34
N ALA A 194 -13.79 6.32 5.36
CA ALA A 194 -14.13 4.90 5.44
C ALA A 194 -12.88 4.04 5.69
N LEU A 195 -11.79 4.30 4.96
CA LEU A 195 -10.51 3.62 5.15
C LEU A 195 -9.92 3.85 6.57
N VAL A 196 -9.98 5.06 7.10
CA VAL A 196 -9.57 5.35 8.49
C VAL A 196 -10.33 4.49 9.48
N LEU A 197 -11.65 4.40 9.34
CA LEU A 197 -12.51 3.63 10.25
C LEU A 197 -12.23 2.13 10.15
N TYR A 198 -12.05 1.62 8.93
CA TYR A 198 -11.64 0.25 8.68
C TYR A 198 -10.29 -0.08 9.33
N LEU A 199 -9.24 0.70 9.04
CA LEU A 199 -7.92 0.49 9.62
C LEU A 199 -7.93 0.62 11.15
N ASP A 200 -8.65 1.60 11.69
CA ASP A 200 -8.81 1.73 13.14
C ASP A 200 -9.44 0.47 13.74
N SER A 201 -10.48 -0.09 13.10
CA SER A 201 -11.15 -1.30 13.59
C SER A 201 -10.22 -2.51 13.62
N VAL A 202 -9.45 -2.73 12.53
CA VAL A 202 -8.60 -3.92 12.43
C VAL A 202 -7.38 -3.78 13.31
N LEU A 203 -6.86 -2.58 13.56
CA LEU A 203 -5.67 -2.33 14.38
C LEU A 203 -5.95 -2.18 15.89
N ARG A 204 -7.22 -2.01 16.31
CA ARG A 204 -7.62 -1.79 17.72
C ARG A 204 -7.09 -2.84 18.70
N LYS A 205 -7.15 -4.11 18.34
CA LYS A 205 -6.75 -5.22 19.22
C LYS A 205 -5.31 -5.09 19.69
N ASP A 206 -4.43 -4.63 18.80
CA ASP A 206 -3.00 -4.49 19.09
C ASP A 206 -2.72 -3.29 20.01
N ARG A 207 -3.53 -2.22 19.89
CA ARG A 207 -3.43 -1.09 20.82
C ARG A 207 -3.81 -1.48 22.23
N SER A 208 -4.89 -2.26 22.42
CA SER A 208 -5.27 -2.71 23.76
C SER A 208 -4.19 -3.56 24.41
N GLU A 209 -3.55 -4.46 23.65
CA GLU A 209 -2.45 -5.29 24.14
C GLU A 209 -1.19 -4.47 24.45
N THR A 210 -0.84 -3.49 23.60
CA THR A 210 0.31 -2.60 23.80
C THR A 210 0.11 -1.67 25.00
N GLN A 211 -1.08 -1.09 25.17
CA GLN A 211 -1.41 -0.21 26.29
C GLN A 211 -1.47 -0.97 27.62
N ALA A 212 -1.94 -2.22 27.60
CA ALA A 212 -1.89 -3.08 28.79
C ALA A 212 -0.44 -3.39 29.19
N GLY A 213 0.42 -3.78 28.24
CA GLY A 213 1.85 -4.04 28.52
C GLY A 213 2.61 -2.81 29.01
N ALA A 214 2.35 -1.63 28.45
CA ALA A 214 2.96 -0.38 28.89
C ALA A 214 2.54 0.02 30.32
N LYS A 215 1.28 -0.23 30.72
CA LYS A 215 0.81 0.02 32.09
C LYS A 215 1.45 -0.91 33.11
N VAL A 216 1.69 -2.18 32.76
CA VAL A 216 2.39 -3.15 33.63
C VAL A 216 3.87 -2.78 33.80
N ALA A 217 4.53 -2.35 32.71
CA ALA A 217 5.94 -1.93 32.77
C ALA A 217 6.15 -0.61 33.54
N ALA A 218 5.13 0.23 33.69
CA ALA A 218 5.19 1.48 34.46
C ALA A 218 4.89 1.30 35.96
N GLN A 219 4.56 0.07 36.40
CA GLN A 219 4.24 -0.27 37.79
C GLN A 219 5.40 -1.01 38.50
N HIS A 220 6.52 -1.20 37.80
CA HIS A 220 7.77 -1.79 38.28
C HIS A 220 8.92 -0.83 38.01
#